data_AF-A0A232FMZ0-F1
#
_entry.id   AF-A0A232FMZ0-F1
#
_cell.length_a   1.000
_cell.length_b   1.000
_cell.length_c   1.000
_cell.angle_alpha   90.00
_cell.angle_beta   90.00
_cell.angle_gamma   90.00
#
_symmetry.space_group_name_H-M   'P 1'
#
loop_
_entity.id
_entity.type
_entity.pdbx_description
1 polymer ?
#
loop_
_entity_poly.entity_id
_entity_poly.type
_entity_poly.pdbx_seq_one_letter_code
_entity_poly.pdbx_strand_id
1 'polypeptide(L)'
;MDIMNQNLNPFDRNIDTNVFQAASEETTECLLNVENHGNELREAFISGCNEDSVKTVKLNFEKCKIHKIINENLTCEAHEEANTKIIFHVCKIEQDLNILIRCSDTDILVIMLGHMENLSNGTHCKTDKSALMENLEMSIYNESPAYTDLVLIDGFFFLHLMKDVSVTFANISNKFVQSILKFDAQEIVIVFDRYFTSSIKDCEHALRENSDNRDHNISGSEQKLTTDFSKELRNSKFKIALIKFIINHWASDELVPYFGVKTVKSNFEKGYEYAVLDGEIH
;
A
#
# COMPACT_ATOMS: atom_id res chain seq x y z
N MET A 1 -18.09 43.25 3.73
CA MET A 1 -18.35 43.14 5.19
C MET A 1 -19.68 42.46 5.36
N ASP A 2 -19.84 41.25 5.88
CA ASP A 2 -18.96 40.17 6.29
C ASP A 2 -19.86 38.92 6.30
N ILE A 3 -19.67 37.99 5.36
CA ILE A 3 -20.36 36.68 5.39
C ILE A 3 -19.42 35.60 5.98
N MET A 4 -18.19 35.96 6.37
CA MET A 4 -17.14 35.05 6.84
C MET A 4 -17.02 34.90 8.37
N ASN A 5 -18.03 35.30 9.16
CA ASN A 5 -17.94 35.24 10.63
C ASN A 5 -18.90 34.24 11.31
N GLN A 6 -19.44 33.26 10.58
CA GLN A 6 -20.28 32.21 11.18
C GLN A 6 -19.70 30.80 10.95
N ASN A 7 -18.45 30.58 11.36
CA ASN A 7 -17.98 29.22 11.59
C ASN A 7 -18.52 28.78 12.96
N LEU A 8 -19.71 28.18 12.97
CA LEU A 8 -20.24 27.52 14.16
C LEU A 8 -19.44 26.24 14.40
N ASN A 9 -18.95 26.05 15.63
CA ASN A 9 -18.32 24.81 16.02
C ASN A 9 -19.42 23.72 16.10
N PRO A 10 -19.44 22.70 15.23
CA PRO A 10 -20.49 21.68 15.21
C PRO A 10 -20.52 20.81 16.48
N PHE A 11 -19.52 20.97 17.37
CA PHE A 11 -19.39 20.29 18.66
C PHE A 11 -19.75 21.20 19.86
N ASP A 12 -20.20 22.44 19.62
CA ASP A 12 -20.63 23.33 20.70
C ASP A 12 -22.04 22.94 21.18
N ARG A 13 -22.13 22.60 22.47
CA ARG A 13 -23.36 22.12 23.12
C ARG A 13 -24.45 23.19 23.26
N ASN A 14 -24.14 24.45 22.96
CA ASN A 14 -25.05 25.59 23.11
C ASN A 14 -25.69 26.07 21.79
N ILE A 15 -25.59 25.31 20.70
CA ILE A 15 -26.18 25.70 19.41
C ILE A 15 -27.68 25.37 19.38
N ASP A 16 -28.49 26.39 19.07
CA ASP A 16 -29.94 26.29 18.91
C ASP A 16 -30.28 25.36 17.73
N THR A 17 -30.91 24.22 18.02
CA THR A 17 -31.07 23.04 17.16
C THR A 17 -31.97 23.23 15.93
N ASN A 18 -32.38 24.46 15.63
CA ASN A 18 -33.38 24.75 14.61
C ASN A 18 -32.81 24.93 13.19
N VAL A 19 -31.48 24.90 12.99
CA VAL A 19 -30.87 25.08 11.66
C VAL A 19 -29.83 24.02 11.30
N PHE A 20 -29.16 23.39 12.27
CA PHE A 20 -28.24 22.26 12.04
C PHE A 20 -28.31 21.28 13.22
N GLN A 21 -28.46 19.98 12.95
CA GLN A 21 -28.33 18.95 13.98
C GLN A 21 -26.86 18.84 14.38
N ALA A 22 -26.57 19.04 15.67
CA ALA A 22 -25.26 18.72 16.23
C ALA A 22 -24.95 17.24 16.03
N ALA A 23 -23.67 16.90 15.82
CA ALA A 23 -23.24 15.51 15.73
C ALA A 23 -23.63 14.77 17.01
N SER A 24 -24.00 13.49 16.90
CA SER A 24 -24.30 12.67 18.08
C SER A 24 -23.08 12.62 19.01
N GLU A 25 -23.31 12.34 20.30
CA GLU A 25 -22.21 12.25 21.28
C GLU A 25 -21.20 11.16 20.86
N GLU A 26 -21.70 10.05 20.31
CA GLU A 26 -20.91 8.95 19.75
C GLU A 26 -20.09 9.40 18.51
N THR A 27 -20.71 10.12 17.58
CA THR A 27 -20.00 10.68 16.41
C THR A 27 -18.95 11.71 16.82
N THR A 28 -19.24 12.52 17.84
CA THR A 28 -18.32 13.54 18.37
C THR A 28 -17.11 12.90 19.03
N GLU A 29 -17.32 11.87 19.86
CA GLU A 29 -16.24 11.13 20.51
C GLU A 29 -15.36 10.41 19.47
N CYS A 30 -15.97 9.81 18.44
CA CYS A 30 -15.24 9.16 17.35
C CYS A 30 -14.38 10.16 16.56
N LEU A 31 -14.96 11.29 16.12
CA LEU A 31 -14.25 12.28 15.32
C LEU A 31 -13.12 12.99 16.09
N LEU A 32 -13.33 13.27 17.38
CA LEU A 32 -12.31 13.92 18.21
C LEU A 32 -11.14 13.00 18.56
N ASN A 33 -11.36 11.69 18.58
CA ASN A 33 -10.35 10.70 18.95
C ASN A 33 -9.80 9.91 17.74
N VAL A 34 -10.22 10.22 16.51
CA VAL A 34 -9.89 9.45 15.31
C VAL A 34 -8.38 9.31 15.09
N GLU A 35 -7.61 10.36 15.43
CA GLU A 35 -6.15 10.35 15.31
C GLU A 35 -5.50 9.40 16.34
N ASN A 36 -5.99 9.42 17.58
CA ASN A 36 -5.49 8.54 18.64
C ASN A 36 -5.85 7.08 18.34
N HIS A 37 -7.10 6.79 17.98
CA HIS A 37 -7.55 5.45 17.60
C HIS A 37 -6.78 4.92 16.38
N GLY A 38 -6.58 5.77 15.37
CA GLY A 38 -5.78 5.43 14.19
C GLY A 38 -4.32 5.12 14.54
N ASN A 39 -3.73 5.88 15.47
CA ASN A 39 -2.38 5.60 15.97
C ASN A 39 -2.32 4.30 16.77
N GLU A 40 -3.28 4.00 17.63
CA GLU A 40 -3.35 2.76 18.40
C GLU A 40 -3.48 1.53 17.49
N LEU A 41 -4.39 1.56 16.51
CA LEU A 41 -4.56 0.50 15.51
C LEU A 41 -3.29 0.32 14.67
N ARG A 42 -2.62 1.42 14.32
CA ARG A 42 -1.33 1.39 13.62
C ARG A 42 -0.23 0.77 14.47
N GLU A 43 -0.12 1.10 15.75
CA GLU A 43 0.90 0.51 16.65
C GLU A 43 0.62 -0.98 16.88
N ALA A 44 -0.63 -1.37 17.10
CA ALA A 44 -1.04 -2.77 17.20
C ALA A 44 -0.66 -3.55 15.93
N PHE A 45 -0.88 -2.95 14.75
CA PHE A 45 -0.46 -3.50 13.47
C PHE A 45 1.07 -3.68 13.36
N ILE A 46 1.86 -2.66 13.74
CA ILE A 46 3.33 -2.72 13.70
C ILE A 46 3.86 -3.78 14.66
N SER A 47 3.27 -3.88 15.86
CA SER A 47 3.65 -4.88 16.86
C SER A 47 3.34 -6.30 16.39
N GLY A 48 2.17 -6.52 15.80
CA GLY A 48 1.80 -7.81 15.20
C GLY A 48 2.72 -8.22 14.04
N CYS A 49 3.32 -7.27 13.33
CA CYS A 49 4.33 -7.54 12.30
C CYS A 49 5.73 -7.89 12.87
N ASN A 50 5.96 -7.75 14.18
CA ASN A 50 7.27 -8.02 14.81
C ASN A 50 7.30 -9.34 15.58
N GLU A 51 6.14 -9.97 15.81
CA GLU A 51 6.04 -11.29 16.44
C GLU A 51 5.95 -12.37 15.37
N ASP A 52 7.09 -12.77 14.82
CA ASP A 52 7.34 -14.18 14.55
C ASP A 52 8.80 -14.49 14.20
N SER A 53 9.28 -15.59 14.77
CA SER A 53 10.65 -16.08 14.65
C SER A 53 10.93 -16.61 13.24
N VAL A 54 11.74 -15.86 12.49
CA VAL A 54 12.30 -16.31 11.21
C VAL A 54 13.11 -17.59 11.43
N LYS A 55 12.57 -18.74 11.00
CA LYS A 55 13.35 -19.96 10.80
C LYS A 55 14.29 -19.71 9.62
N THR A 56 15.52 -19.33 9.92
CA THR A 56 16.58 -19.16 8.94
C THR A 56 16.98 -20.53 8.41
N VAL A 57 16.48 -20.89 7.23
CA VAL A 57 17.04 -21.98 6.43
C VAL A 57 18.41 -21.49 5.96
N LYS A 58 19.49 -22.17 6.38
CA LYS A 58 20.83 -21.92 5.86
C LYS A 58 20.93 -22.44 4.43
N LEU A 59 20.47 -21.64 3.47
CA LEU A 59 20.83 -21.83 2.06
C LEU A 59 22.26 -21.31 1.86
N ASN A 60 23.02 -21.99 1.01
CA ASN A 60 24.40 -21.59 0.71
C ASN A 60 24.38 -20.45 -0.32
N PHE A 61 24.17 -19.23 0.16
CA PHE A 61 23.86 -18.05 -0.69
C PHE A 61 25.04 -17.51 -1.51
N GLU A 62 26.27 -18.04 -1.35
CA GLU A 62 27.48 -17.52 -2.02
C GLU A 62 27.42 -17.59 -3.57
N LYS A 63 26.48 -18.35 -4.15
CA LYS A 63 26.27 -18.46 -5.61
C LYS A 63 24.90 -17.99 -6.10
N CYS A 64 24.02 -17.59 -5.19
CA CYS A 64 22.65 -17.20 -5.52
C CYS A 64 22.62 -15.77 -6.06
N LYS A 65 21.75 -15.51 -7.05
CA LYS A 65 21.53 -14.17 -7.60
C LYS A 65 20.06 -13.81 -7.64
N ILE A 66 19.75 -12.53 -7.48
CA ILE A 66 18.39 -12.05 -7.72
C ILE A 66 18.20 -11.82 -9.21
N HIS A 67 17.24 -12.51 -9.80
CA HIS A 67 16.82 -12.25 -11.17
C HIS A 67 15.65 -11.28 -11.17
N LYS A 68 15.84 -10.14 -11.83
CA LYS A 68 14.79 -9.19 -12.16
C LYS A 68 14.28 -9.46 -13.57
N ILE A 69 13.00 -9.82 -13.69
CA ILE A 69 12.33 -10.08 -14.97
C ILE A 69 11.22 -9.06 -15.17
N ILE A 70 11.04 -8.58 -16.40
CA ILE A 70 9.86 -7.80 -16.78
C ILE A 70 8.74 -8.78 -17.07
N ASN A 71 7.65 -8.69 -16.32
CA ASN A 71 6.48 -9.54 -16.46
C ASN A 71 5.33 -8.73 -17.06
N GLU A 72 5.09 -8.91 -18.35
CA GLU A 72 4.06 -8.15 -19.07
C GLU A 72 2.64 -8.48 -18.61
N ASN A 73 2.41 -9.66 -18.03
CA ASN A 73 1.10 -9.99 -17.46
C ASN A 73 0.78 -9.14 -16.22
N LEU A 74 1.81 -8.67 -15.53
CA LEU A 74 1.70 -7.75 -14.40
C LEU A 74 1.75 -6.27 -14.83
N THR A 75 2.01 -5.96 -16.10
CA THR A 75 2.02 -4.57 -16.60
C THR A 75 0.59 -4.05 -16.76
N CYS A 76 0.33 -2.83 -16.26
CA CYS A 76 -0.97 -2.16 -16.39
C CYS A 76 -0.74 -0.69 -16.82
N GLU A 77 -0.54 -0.47 -18.13
CA GLU A 77 -0.09 0.83 -18.63
C GLU A 77 -1.18 1.92 -18.65
N ALA A 78 -2.45 1.53 -18.66
CA ALA A 78 -3.56 2.46 -18.79
C ALA A 78 -4.07 3.01 -17.44
N HIS A 79 -3.69 2.38 -16.32
CA HIS A 79 -4.24 2.73 -15.01
C HIS A 79 -3.26 3.49 -14.15
N GLU A 80 -3.77 4.57 -13.55
CA GLU A 80 -3.03 5.43 -12.64
C GLU A 80 -2.97 4.83 -11.24
N GLU A 81 -4.11 4.45 -10.68
CA GLU A 81 -4.26 4.17 -9.25
C GLU A 81 -3.89 2.75 -8.84
N ALA A 82 -3.22 2.62 -7.69
CA ALA A 82 -2.90 1.34 -7.06
C ALA A 82 -4.16 0.51 -6.79
N ASN A 83 -5.25 1.12 -6.32
CA ASN A 83 -6.50 0.42 -6.00
C ASN A 83 -7.06 -0.34 -7.21
N THR A 84 -7.24 0.34 -8.34
CA THR A 84 -7.76 -0.29 -9.56
C THR A 84 -6.81 -1.35 -10.10
N LYS A 85 -5.49 -1.13 -9.99
CA LYS A 85 -4.48 -2.11 -10.40
C LYS A 85 -4.46 -3.35 -9.49
N ILE A 86 -4.68 -3.20 -8.18
CA ILE A 86 -4.83 -4.33 -7.26
C ILE A 86 -5.98 -5.21 -7.74
N ILE A 87 -7.14 -4.63 -8.06
CA ILE A 87 -8.29 -5.39 -8.57
C ILE A 87 -7.95 -6.08 -9.89
N PHE A 88 -7.27 -5.37 -10.81
CA PHE A 88 -6.81 -5.97 -12.06
C PHE A 88 -5.92 -7.21 -11.83
N HIS A 89 -5.03 -7.18 -10.84
CA HIS A 89 -4.22 -8.35 -10.48
C HIS A 89 -5.08 -9.47 -9.91
N VAL A 90 -6.01 -9.16 -9.00
CA VAL A 90 -6.92 -10.16 -8.43
C VAL A 90 -7.73 -10.85 -9.54
N CYS A 91 -8.29 -10.10 -10.48
CA CYS A 91 -9.06 -10.65 -11.61
C CYS A 91 -8.24 -11.50 -12.60
N LYS A 92 -6.91 -11.44 -12.54
CA LYS A 92 -6.02 -12.26 -13.38
C LYS A 92 -5.58 -13.56 -12.72
N ILE A 93 -5.93 -13.77 -11.46
CA ILE A 93 -5.61 -14.99 -10.73
C ILE A 93 -6.61 -16.05 -11.17
N GLU A 94 -6.12 -17.06 -11.89
CA GLU A 94 -6.94 -18.18 -12.38
C GLU A 94 -7.08 -19.31 -11.35
N GLN A 95 -6.30 -19.26 -10.26
CA GLN A 95 -6.22 -20.27 -9.22
C GLN A 95 -7.01 -19.86 -7.98
N ASP A 96 -7.54 -20.83 -7.25
CA ASP A 96 -8.20 -20.57 -5.97
C ASP A 96 -7.14 -20.34 -4.88
N LEU A 97 -6.93 -19.09 -4.48
CA LEU A 97 -5.88 -18.65 -3.56
C LEU A 97 -6.45 -17.85 -2.39
N ASN A 98 -5.84 -18.00 -1.21
CA ASN A 98 -6.08 -17.12 -0.07
C ASN A 98 -5.26 -15.84 -0.24
N ILE A 99 -5.94 -14.76 -0.60
CA ILE A 99 -5.31 -13.47 -0.93
C ILE A 99 -5.48 -12.49 0.24
N LEU A 100 -4.37 -11.93 0.72
CA LEU A 100 -4.37 -10.83 1.68
C LEU A 100 -4.10 -9.51 0.97
N ILE A 101 -5.07 -8.59 1.01
CA ILE A 101 -4.90 -7.24 0.46
C ILE A 101 -4.58 -6.26 1.60
N ARG A 102 -3.52 -5.46 1.44
CA ARG A 102 -3.07 -4.44 2.38
C ARG A 102 -3.12 -3.06 1.72
N CYS A 103 -4.10 -2.25 2.10
CA CYS A 103 -4.32 -0.91 1.60
C CYS A 103 -4.97 -0.03 2.68
N SER A 104 -4.88 1.30 2.54
CA SER A 104 -5.69 2.24 3.35
C SER A 104 -7.09 2.44 2.79
N ASP A 105 -7.25 2.25 1.48
CA ASP A 105 -8.40 2.77 0.77
C ASP A 105 -9.55 1.75 0.76
N THR A 106 -10.69 2.15 1.32
CA THR A 106 -11.90 1.33 1.39
C THR A 106 -12.55 1.13 0.02
N ASP A 107 -12.23 1.97 -0.96
CA ASP A 107 -12.72 1.88 -2.32
C ASP A 107 -12.33 0.55 -2.99
N ILE A 108 -11.23 -0.08 -2.58
CA ILE A 108 -10.85 -1.42 -3.04
C ILE A 108 -11.96 -2.42 -2.78
N LEU A 109 -12.55 -2.44 -1.58
CA LEU A 109 -13.63 -3.36 -1.24
C LEU A 109 -14.84 -3.14 -2.14
N VAL A 110 -15.22 -1.89 -2.36
CA VAL A 110 -16.36 -1.52 -3.19
C VAL A 110 -16.13 -1.94 -4.65
N ILE A 111 -14.92 -1.71 -5.18
CA ILE A 111 -14.56 -2.11 -6.54
C ILE A 111 -14.53 -3.64 -6.66
N MET A 112 -13.99 -4.36 -5.66
CA MET A 112 -14.02 -5.83 -5.62
C MET A 112 -15.45 -6.34 -5.69
N LEU A 113 -16.36 -5.79 -4.88
CA LEU A 113 -17.77 -6.19 -4.88
C LEU A 113 -18.44 -5.96 -6.23
N GLY A 114 -18.12 -4.83 -6.89
CA GLY A 114 -18.57 -4.56 -8.26
C GLY A 114 -18.00 -5.50 -9.32
N HIS A 115 -16.88 -6.17 -9.03
CA HIS A 115 -16.21 -7.12 -9.93
C HIS A 115 -16.35 -8.58 -9.47
N MET A 116 -17.26 -8.89 -8.53
CA MET A 116 -17.45 -10.25 -8.00
C MET A 116 -17.70 -11.32 -9.08
N GLU A 117 -18.29 -10.94 -10.21
CA GLU A 117 -18.51 -11.84 -11.35
C GLU A 117 -17.23 -12.22 -12.10
N ASN A 118 -16.18 -11.41 -11.98
CA ASN A 118 -14.85 -11.72 -12.49
C ASN A 118 -13.99 -12.43 -11.43
N LEU A 119 -14.39 -12.37 -10.16
CA LEU A 119 -13.73 -13.02 -9.02
C LEU A 119 -14.35 -14.40 -8.70
N SER A 120 -15.57 -14.65 -9.17
CA SER A 120 -16.29 -15.91 -8.99
C SER A 120 -17.25 -16.10 -10.16
N ASN A 121 -17.45 -17.35 -10.60
CA ASN A 121 -18.49 -17.72 -11.58
C ASN A 121 -19.93 -17.56 -11.01
N GLY A 122 -20.30 -16.40 -10.46
CA GLY A 122 -21.59 -16.24 -9.81
C GLY A 122 -21.99 -14.83 -9.37
N THR A 123 -22.88 -14.22 -10.17
CA THR A 123 -23.96 -13.27 -9.83
C THR A 123 -23.66 -11.86 -9.30
N HIS A 124 -24.08 -10.89 -10.11
CA HIS A 124 -24.29 -9.45 -9.83
C HIS A 124 -24.84 -9.13 -8.43
N CYS A 125 -24.18 -8.20 -7.73
CA CYS A 125 -24.77 -7.42 -6.64
C CYS A 125 -24.42 -5.93 -6.79
N LYS A 126 -25.44 -5.07 -6.82
CA LYS A 126 -25.34 -3.61 -6.70
C LYS A 126 -25.58 -3.23 -5.25
N THR A 127 -24.77 -2.36 -4.64
CA THR A 127 -25.14 -1.71 -3.37
C THR A 127 -24.26 -0.52 -2.97
N ASP A 128 -24.84 0.33 -2.11
CA ASP A 128 -24.34 1.61 -1.59
C ASP A 128 -23.23 1.51 -0.52
N LYS A 129 -22.38 2.56 -0.47
CA LYS A 129 -20.94 2.50 -0.16
C LYS A 129 -20.52 2.37 1.31
N SER A 130 -21.36 2.67 2.31
CA SER A 130 -20.91 2.79 3.72
C SER A 130 -21.61 1.87 4.74
N ALA A 131 -22.82 1.37 4.46
CA ALA A 131 -23.50 0.39 5.34
C ALA A 131 -23.12 -1.06 5.03
N LEU A 132 -22.34 -1.28 3.97
CA LEU A 132 -22.14 -2.62 3.42
C LEU A 132 -21.25 -3.50 4.29
N MET A 133 -20.23 -2.92 4.91
CA MET A 133 -19.25 -3.67 5.71
C MET A 133 -19.92 -4.27 6.94
N GLU A 134 -20.65 -3.46 7.71
CA GLU A 134 -21.40 -3.95 8.89
C GLU A 134 -22.43 -5.01 8.52
N ASN A 135 -23.14 -4.84 7.39
CA ASN A 135 -24.14 -5.81 6.94
C ASN A 135 -23.52 -7.12 6.40
N LEU A 136 -22.34 -7.06 5.78
CA LEU A 136 -21.60 -8.24 5.31
C LEU A 136 -20.95 -9.00 6.47
N GLU A 137 -20.38 -8.28 7.45
CA GLU A 137 -19.79 -8.89 8.66
C GLU A 137 -20.86 -9.54 9.54
N MET A 138 -22.04 -8.93 9.69
CA MET A 138 -23.15 -9.51 10.46
C MET A 138 -23.70 -10.81 9.88
N SER A 139 -23.45 -11.10 8.60
CA SER A 139 -24.07 -12.22 7.87
C SER A 139 -23.13 -13.38 7.57
N ILE A 140 -21.84 -13.28 7.91
CA ILE A 140 -20.84 -14.29 7.55
C ILE A 140 -19.99 -14.65 8.78
N TYR A 141 -20.27 -15.81 9.37
CA TYR A 141 -19.32 -16.46 10.27
C TYR A 141 -18.21 -17.05 9.41
N ASN A 142 -17.11 -16.32 9.22
CA ASN A 142 -15.94 -16.81 8.50
C ASN A 142 -14.77 -16.96 9.47
N GLU A 143 -14.26 -18.18 9.63
CA GLU A 143 -12.93 -18.38 10.18
C GLU A 143 -11.91 -17.81 9.17
N SER A 144 -11.02 -16.92 9.62
CA SER A 144 -9.93 -16.42 8.77
C SER A 144 -9.12 -17.58 8.21
N PRO A 145 -8.70 -17.55 6.93
CA PRO A 145 -7.89 -18.61 6.35
C PRO A 145 -6.64 -18.90 7.18
N ALA A 146 -6.30 -20.17 7.34
CA ALA A 146 -5.16 -20.60 8.16
C ALA A 146 -3.79 -20.24 7.54
N TYR A 147 -3.75 -19.92 6.25
CA TYR A 147 -2.54 -19.56 5.51
C TYR A 147 -2.88 -18.51 4.44
N THR A 148 -1.85 -17.78 3.98
CA THR A 148 -1.95 -16.80 2.89
C THR A 148 -1.07 -17.23 1.74
N ASP A 149 -1.63 -17.37 0.53
CA ASP A 149 -0.87 -17.75 -0.66
C ASP A 149 -0.19 -16.53 -1.30
N LEU A 150 -0.93 -15.43 -1.36
CA LEU A 150 -0.55 -14.20 -2.05
C LEU A 150 -0.87 -12.98 -1.20
N VAL A 151 0.08 -12.04 -1.11
CA VAL A 151 -0.14 -10.73 -0.47
C VAL A 151 -0.07 -9.63 -1.53
N LEU A 152 -1.14 -8.86 -1.65
CA LEU A 152 -1.22 -7.65 -2.48
C LEU A 152 -1.09 -6.41 -1.59
N ILE A 153 -0.17 -5.51 -1.91
CA ILE A 153 0.15 -4.35 -1.08
C ILE A 153 0.04 -3.07 -1.90
N ASP A 154 -0.70 -2.07 -1.41
CA ASP A 154 -0.53 -0.69 -1.85
C ASP A 154 0.82 -0.17 -1.33
N GLY A 155 1.75 0.04 -2.27
CA GLY A 155 3.12 0.39 -1.97
C GLY A 155 3.28 1.77 -1.34
N PHE A 156 2.47 2.78 -1.71
CA PHE A 156 2.60 4.11 -1.10
C PHE A 156 1.97 4.15 0.29
N PHE A 157 0.85 3.46 0.49
CA PHE A 157 0.31 3.23 1.82
C PHE A 157 1.37 2.59 2.73
N PHE A 158 1.99 1.51 2.28
CA PHE A 158 3.00 0.81 3.07
C PHE A 158 4.24 1.68 3.36
N LEU A 159 4.72 2.46 2.38
CA LEU A 159 5.82 3.40 2.57
C LEU A 159 5.49 4.50 3.59
N HIS A 160 4.23 4.98 3.64
CA HIS A 160 3.77 5.93 4.65
C HIS A 160 3.70 5.34 6.07
N LEU A 161 3.56 4.02 6.20
CA LEU A 161 3.56 3.35 7.49
C LEU A 161 4.97 3.24 8.10
N MET A 162 6.02 3.20 7.27
CA MET A 162 7.40 3.04 7.72
C MET A 162 7.84 4.20 8.62
N LYS A 163 8.15 3.88 9.89
CA LYS A 163 8.80 4.80 10.84
C LYS A 163 10.31 4.60 10.85
N ASP A 164 11.04 5.56 11.41
CA ASP A 164 12.50 5.52 11.57
C ASP A 164 13.23 5.21 10.27
N VAL A 165 12.86 5.95 9.23
CA VAL A 165 13.41 5.76 7.90
C VAL A 165 14.89 6.16 7.94
N SER A 166 15.75 5.17 7.70
CA SER A 166 17.19 5.29 7.87
C SER A 166 17.78 6.38 6.99
N VAL A 167 19.01 6.79 7.33
CA VAL A 167 19.68 7.96 6.74
C VAL A 167 19.83 7.88 5.21
N THR A 168 19.91 6.70 4.60
CA THR A 168 20.23 6.51 3.16
C THR A 168 19.14 5.74 2.38
N PHE A 169 19.00 6.00 1.08
CA PHE A 169 17.98 5.36 0.23
C PHE A 169 18.10 3.82 0.16
N ALA A 170 19.32 3.27 0.17
CA ALA A 170 19.52 1.83 0.24
C ALA A 170 18.90 1.23 1.51
N ASN A 171 19.07 1.90 2.65
CA ASN A 171 18.45 1.44 3.89
C ASN A 171 16.92 1.55 3.86
N ILE A 172 16.35 2.57 3.18
CA ILE A 172 14.90 2.65 2.96
C ILE A 172 14.43 1.44 2.16
N SER A 173 15.10 1.15 1.05
CA SER A 173 14.78 0.01 0.18
C SER A 173 14.94 -1.33 0.89
N ASN A 174 16.01 -1.50 1.69
CA ASN A 174 16.27 -2.68 2.51
C ASN A 174 15.19 -2.87 3.58
N LYS A 175 14.87 -1.83 4.34
CA LYS A 175 13.80 -1.90 5.34
C LYS A 175 12.45 -2.20 4.71
N PHE A 176 12.17 -1.62 3.55
CA PHE A 176 10.90 -1.85 2.85
C PHE A 176 10.78 -3.31 2.44
N VAL A 177 11.78 -3.86 1.74
CA VAL A 177 11.74 -5.26 1.30
C VAL A 177 11.75 -6.24 2.46
N GLN A 178 12.55 -5.98 3.50
CA GLN A 178 12.56 -6.81 4.71
C GLN A 178 11.21 -6.79 5.41
N SER A 179 10.53 -5.65 5.46
CA SER A 179 9.23 -5.53 6.13
C SER A 179 8.14 -6.29 5.39
N ILE A 180 8.10 -6.24 4.05
CA ILE A 180 7.12 -7.01 3.28
C ILE A 180 7.44 -8.51 3.32
N LEU A 181 8.71 -8.92 3.33
CA LEU A 181 9.09 -10.33 3.35
C LEU A 181 8.72 -11.04 4.65
N LYS A 182 8.32 -10.29 5.70
CA LYS A 182 7.76 -10.85 6.94
C LYS A 182 6.36 -11.43 6.76
N PHE A 183 5.59 -11.02 5.75
CA PHE A 183 4.27 -11.61 5.52
C PHE A 183 4.41 -13.09 5.19
N ASP A 184 3.59 -13.94 5.82
CA ASP A 184 3.61 -15.39 5.60
C ASP A 184 2.89 -15.77 4.31
N ALA A 185 3.51 -15.42 3.18
CA ALA A 185 3.10 -15.80 1.84
C ALA A 185 4.33 -16.06 0.97
N GLN A 186 4.19 -16.98 0.00
CA GLN A 186 5.26 -17.29 -0.95
C GLN A 186 5.38 -16.20 -2.02
N GLU A 187 4.25 -15.60 -2.39
CA GLU A 187 4.19 -14.52 -3.38
C GLU A 187 3.72 -13.21 -2.76
N ILE A 188 4.43 -12.12 -3.07
CA ILE A 188 4.07 -10.77 -2.63
C ILE A 188 4.07 -9.84 -3.83
N VAL A 189 2.97 -9.16 -4.08
CA VAL A 189 2.81 -8.18 -5.16
C VAL A 189 2.61 -6.79 -4.56
N ILE A 190 3.54 -5.88 -4.83
CA ILE A 190 3.41 -4.46 -4.46
C ILE A 190 2.91 -3.67 -5.68
N VAL A 191 1.91 -2.86 -5.47
CA VAL A 191 1.27 -2.03 -6.50
C VAL A 191 1.45 -0.57 -6.14
N PHE A 192 1.97 0.22 -7.07
CA PHE A 192 2.17 1.66 -6.90
C PHE A 192 1.27 2.45 -7.85
N ASP A 193 0.85 3.62 -7.39
CA ASP A 193 0.28 4.65 -8.26
C ASP A 193 1.28 5.02 -9.35
N ARG A 194 0.77 5.43 -10.51
CA ARG A 194 1.51 6.14 -11.54
C ARG A 194 1.13 7.61 -11.52
N TYR A 195 1.99 8.42 -12.09
CA TYR A 195 1.79 9.86 -12.20
C TYR A 195 1.90 10.22 -13.68
N PHE A 196 0.75 10.46 -14.32
CA PHE A 196 0.68 10.85 -15.73
C PHE A 196 0.79 12.37 -15.89
N THR A 197 1.28 12.82 -17.04
CA THR A 197 1.15 14.23 -17.47
C THR A 197 -0.20 14.42 -18.14
N SER A 198 -1.01 15.34 -17.62
CA SER A 198 -2.47 15.41 -17.79
C SER A 198 -3.17 14.26 -17.08
N SER A 199 -3.37 14.39 -15.77
CA SER A 199 -4.14 13.47 -14.93
C SER A 199 -5.47 14.09 -14.50
N ILE A 200 -6.48 13.23 -14.31
CA ILE A 200 -7.74 13.61 -13.66
C ILE A 200 -7.49 14.12 -12.23
N LYS A 201 -6.39 13.68 -11.60
CA LYS A 201 -5.96 14.08 -10.26
C LYS A 201 -5.05 15.31 -10.24
N ASP A 202 -4.81 15.98 -11.36
CA ASP A 202 -3.91 17.15 -11.41
C ASP A 202 -4.31 18.22 -10.36
N CYS A 203 -5.60 18.44 -10.15
CA CYS A 203 -6.08 19.36 -9.11
C CYS A 203 -5.73 18.90 -7.70
N GLU A 204 -5.92 17.61 -7.39
CA GLU A 204 -5.61 17.02 -6.08
C GLU A 204 -4.10 16.98 -5.83
N HIS A 205 -3.32 16.65 -6.85
CA HIS A 205 -1.86 16.70 -6.83
C HIS A 205 -1.37 18.12 -6.56
N ALA A 206 -1.93 19.13 -7.23
CA ALA A 206 -1.58 20.53 -7.01
C ALA A 206 -1.90 21.01 -5.58
N LEU A 207 -2.94 20.48 -4.93
CA LEU A 207 -3.26 20.79 -3.53
C LEU A 207 -2.29 20.14 -2.53
N ARG A 208 -1.73 18.97 -2.87
CA ARG A 208 -0.78 18.23 -2.03
C ARG A 208 0.66 18.70 -2.20
N GLU A 209 1.00 19.18 -3.38
CA GLU A 209 2.32 19.70 -3.72
C GLU A 209 2.51 21.12 -3.18
N ASN A 210 3.28 21.26 -2.11
CA ASN A 210 3.74 22.55 -1.60
C ASN A 210 4.78 23.16 -2.56
N SER A 211 4.37 23.70 -3.71
CA SER A 211 5.10 24.58 -4.66
C SER A 211 6.52 24.19 -5.14
N ASP A 212 7.14 23.15 -4.61
CA ASP A 212 8.54 22.82 -4.82
C ASP A 212 8.64 21.80 -5.96
N ASN A 213 8.51 22.33 -7.18
CA ASN A 213 8.53 21.56 -8.42
C ASN A 213 9.95 21.10 -8.81
N ARG A 214 10.86 20.95 -7.85
CA ARG A 214 12.24 20.52 -8.09
C ARG A 214 12.25 19.09 -8.61
N ASP A 215 13.08 18.85 -9.62
CA ASP A 215 13.31 17.49 -10.08
C ASP A 215 14.08 16.72 -9.01
N HIS A 216 13.54 15.57 -8.62
CA HIS A 216 14.19 14.65 -7.70
C HIS A 216 14.94 13.61 -8.51
N ASN A 217 16.26 13.56 -8.35
CA ASN A 217 17.09 12.48 -8.86
C ASN A 217 17.85 11.83 -7.71
N ILE A 218 17.70 10.52 -7.56
CA ILE A 218 18.42 9.73 -6.57
C ILE A 218 19.67 9.19 -7.26
N SER A 219 20.82 9.80 -6.95
CA SER A 219 22.07 9.56 -7.66
C SER A 219 22.86 8.36 -7.11
N GLY A 220 22.53 7.85 -5.93
CA GLY A 220 23.19 6.68 -5.36
C GLY A 220 22.53 6.11 -4.10
N SER A 221 22.87 4.86 -3.79
CA SER A 221 22.42 4.10 -2.61
C SER A 221 22.72 4.80 -1.28
N GLU A 222 23.93 5.37 -1.18
CA GLU A 222 24.44 6.06 0.02
C GLU A 222 23.99 7.52 0.14
N GLN A 223 23.23 8.02 -0.83
CA GLN A 223 22.69 9.37 -0.75
C GLN A 223 21.77 9.48 0.46
N LYS A 224 22.05 10.50 1.29
CA LYS A 224 21.28 10.75 2.49
C LYS A 224 19.99 11.49 2.20
N LEU A 225 18.95 11.16 2.94
CA LEU A 225 17.71 11.92 2.93
C LEU A 225 17.95 13.28 3.60
N THR A 226 17.66 14.36 2.89
CA THR A 226 17.93 15.74 3.35
C THR A 226 16.80 16.34 4.18
N THR A 227 15.64 15.70 4.17
CA THR A 227 14.35 16.22 4.61
C THR A 227 13.50 15.09 5.17
N ASP A 228 12.38 15.41 5.82
CA ASP A 228 11.46 14.41 6.38
C ASP A 228 10.89 13.50 5.26
N PHE A 229 11.07 12.19 5.39
CA PHE A 229 10.62 11.20 4.42
C PHE A 229 9.12 11.25 4.16
N SER A 230 8.32 11.42 5.21
CA SER A 230 6.86 11.50 5.08
C SER A 230 6.42 12.75 4.33
N LYS A 231 7.20 13.83 4.43
CA LYS A 231 6.98 15.06 3.69
C LYS A 231 7.39 14.91 2.22
N GLU A 232 8.54 14.31 1.96
CA GLU A 232 9.03 14.03 0.59
C GLU A 232 8.09 13.08 -0.16
N LEU A 233 7.53 12.09 0.53
CA LEU A 233 6.51 11.20 -0.03
C LEU A 233 5.23 11.91 -0.47
N ARG A 234 5.02 13.21 -0.20
CA ARG A 234 3.89 13.95 -0.79
C ARG A 234 4.19 14.46 -2.20
N ASN A 235 5.45 14.52 -2.60
CA ASN A 235 5.89 15.01 -3.90
C ASN A 235 5.85 13.90 -4.95
N SER A 236 5.11 14.10 -6.04
CA SER A 236 4.94 13.10 -7.10
C SER A 236 6.28 12.74 -7.78
N LYS A 237 7.15 13.72 -8.04
CA LYS A 237 8.48 13.50 -8.63
C LYS A 237 9.39 12.69 -7.72
N PHE A 238 9.38 12.99 -6.42
CA PHE A 238 10.11 12.19 -5.44
C PHE A 238 9.62 10.74 -5.41
N LYS A 239 8.30 10.52 -5.37
CA LYS A 239 7.69 9.19 -5.42
C LYS A 239 8.18 8.41 -6.65
N ILE A 240 8.12 9.00 -7.84
CA ILE A 240 8.59 8.36 -9.08
C ILE A 240 10.07 7.99 -8.98
N ALA A 241 10.92 8.92 -8.54
CA ALA A 241 12.36 8.69 -8.41
C ALA A 241 12.68 7.59 -7.39
N LEU A 242 11.98 7.59 -6.25
CA LEU A 242 12.11 6.60 -5.20
C LEU A 242 11.74 5.20 -5.70
N ILE A 243 10.60 5.05 -6.37
CA ILE A 243 10.16 3.74 -6.85
C ILE A 243 11.10 3.22 -7.94
N LYS A 244 11.60 4.09 -8.84
CA LYS A 244 12.64 3.71 -9.83
C LYS A 244 13.93 3.24 -9.16
N PHE A 245 14.38 3.93 -8.11
CA PHE A 245 15.53 3.51 -7.32
C PHE A 245 15.28 2.13 -6.69
N ILE A 246 14.16 1.94 -5.97
CA ILE A 246 13.80 0.69 -5.29
C ILE A 246 13.75 -0.48 -6.28
N ILE A 247 13.09 -0.30 -7.43
CA ILE A 247 12.96 -1.31 -8.49
C ILE A 247 14.31 -1.77 -9.04
N ASN A 248 15.32 -0.90 -9.05
CA ASN A 248 16.66 -1.25 -9.50
C ASN A 248 17.49 -1.84 -8.36
N HIS A 249 17.38 -1.27 -7.16
CA HIS A 249 18.10 -1.71 -5.97
C HIS A 249 17.70 -3.14 -5.56
N TRP A 250 16.43 -3.52 -5.73
CA TRP A 250 15.95 -4.88 -5.45
C TRP A 250 16.53 -5.98 -6.34
N ALA A 251 17.20 -5.62 -7.44
CA ALA A 251 17.94 -6.57 -8.26
C ALA A 251 19.38 -6.81 -7.73
N SER A 252 19.77 -6.19 -6.62
CA SER A 252 21.09 -6.37 -6.02
C SER A 252 21.22 -7.72 -5.32
N ASP A 253 22.33 -8.41 -5.55
CA ASP A 253 22.63 -9.70 -4.90
C ASP A 253 22.79 -9.58 -3.37
N GLU A 254 23.00 -8.37 -2.85
CA GLU A 254 23.04 -8.09 -1.40
C GLU A 254 21.71 -8.45 -0.70
N LEU A 255 20.61 -8.52 -1.46
CA LEU A 255 19.28 -8.81 -0.92
C LEU A 255 18.91 -10.30 -0.92
N VAL A 256 19.73 -11.15 -1.53
CA VAL A 256 19.53 -12.60 -1.61
C VAL A 256 19.19 -13.24 -0.24
N PRO A 257 19.90 -12.90 0.87
CA PRO A 257 19.61 -13.52 2.17
C PRO A 257 18.21 -13.23 2.70
N TYR A 258 17.59 -12.13 2.27
CA TYR A 258 16.25 -11.75 2.72
C TYR A 258 15.16 -12.42 1.91
N PHE A 259 15.32 -12.51 0.58
CA PHE A 259 14.30 -13.06 -0.32
C PHE A 259 14.04 -14.55 -0.05
N GLY A 260 15.09 -15.32 0.27
CA GLY A 260 14.96 -16.76 0.50
C GLY A 260 14.28 -17.46 -0.70
N VAL A 261 13.15 -18.12 -0.44
CA VAL A 261 12.35 -18.83 -1.47
C VAL A 261 11.13 -18.02 -1.96
N LYS A 262 10.99 -16.76 -1.54
CA LYS A 262 9.84 -15.93 -1.88
C LYS A 262 10.03 -15.23 -3.22
N THR A 263 8.90 -15.02 -3.89
CA THR A 263 8.81 -14.21 -5.10
C THR A 263 8.20 -12.86 -4.76
N VAL A 264 8.92 -11.78 -5.08
CA VAL A 264 8.39 -10.42 -4.95
C VAL A 264 8.10 -9.87 -6.34
N LYS A 265 6.94 -9.26 -6.50
CA LYS A 265 6.46 -8.64 -7.73
C LYS A 265 6.15 -7.18 -7.49
N SER A 266 6.46 -6.30 -8.43
CA SER A 266 6.21 -4.86 -8.34
C SER A 266 5.51 -4.36 -9.60
N ASN A 267 4.39 -3.67 -9.44
CA ASN A 267 3.70 -2.96 -10.51
C ASN A 267 3.85 -1.45 -10.29
N PHE A 268 4.61 -0.81 -11.19
CA PHE A 268 4.71 0.65 -11.26
C PHE A 268 4.46 1.11 -12.70
N GLU A 269 5.52 1.36 -13.48
CA GLU A 269 5.43 1.61 -14.93
C GLU A 269 5.28 0.32 -15.72
N LYS A 270 5.94 -0.74 -15.26
CA LYS A 270 5.86 -2.12 -15.77
C LYS A 270 5.67 -3.07 -14.60
N GLY A 271 5.32 -4.31 -14.92
CA GLY A 271 5.44 -5.43 -14.01
C GLY A 271 6.89 -5.90 -13.89
N TYR A 272 7.41 -5.98 -12.67
CA TYR A 272 8.72 -6.52 -12.35
C TYR A 272 8.57 -7.70 -11.40
N GLU A 273 9.38 -8.72 -11.60
CA GLU A 273 9.41 -9.92 -10.75
C GLU A 273 10.85 -10.17 -10.29
N TYR A 274 10.98 -10.50 -9.01
CA TYR A 274 12.24 -10.71 -8.31
C TYR A 274 12.18 -12.06 -7.60
N ALA A 275 13.10 -12.95 -7.98
CA ALA A 275 13.27 -14.26 -7.36
C ALA A 275 14.76 -14.59 -7.26
N VAL A 276 15.11 -15.36 -6.23
CA VAL A 276 16.45 -15.93 -6.10
C VAL A 276 16.51 -17.17 -6.98
N LEU A 277 17.46 -17.20 -7.92
CA LEU A 277 17.79 -18.42 -8.66
C LEU A 277 19.09 -18.99 -8.12
N ASP A 278 19.07 -20.28 -7.80
CA ASP A 278 20.28 -21.03 -7.46
C ASP A 278 21.23 -21.00 -8.67
N GLY A 279 22.44 -20.48 -8.47
CA GLY A 279 23.50 -20.48 -9.46
C GLY A 279 23.96 -21.90 -9.74
N GLU A 280 23.39 -22.51 -10.78
CA GLU A 280 23.68 -23.84 -11.33
C GLU A 280 23.58 -25.01 -10.34
N ILE A 281 22.58 -25.85 -10.59
CA ILE A 281 22.56 -27.24 -10.14
C ILE A 281 23.75 -27.95 -10.82
N HIS A 282 24.71 -28.41 -10.01
CA HIS A 282 25.64 -29.46 -10.39
C HIS A 282 25.34 -30.71 -9.59
#